data_AF-A0A7C1I990-F1
#
_entry.id   AF-A0A7C1I990-F1
#
_cell.length_a   1.000
_cell.length_b   1.000
_cell.length_c   1.000
_cell.angle_alpha   90.00
_cell.angle_beta   90.00
_cell.angle_gamma   90.00
#
_symmetry.space_group_name_H-M   'P 1'
#
loop_
_entity.id
_entity.type
_entity.pdbx_description
1 polymer ?
#
loop_
_entity_poly.entity_id
_entity_poly.type
_entity_poly.pdbx_seq_one_letter_code
_entity_poly.pdbx_strand_id
1 'polypeptide(L)' 'DGGISPGTPFEDIPDNWFCPVCGVPRSEFEPVE' A
#
# COMPACT_ATOMS: atom_id res chain seq x y z
N ASP A 1 -8.76 5.60 -3.90
CA ASP A 1 -8.96 4.91 -2.61
C ASP A 1 -8.07 3.68 -2.40
N GLY A 2 -7.58 3.00 -3.44
CA GLY A 2 -6.60 1.91 -3.25
C GLY A 2 -7.18 0.60 -2.69
N GLY A 3 -8.48 0.56 -2.34
CA GLY A 3 -9.17 -0.67 -1.94
C GLY A 3 -8.76 -1.21 -0.56
N ILE A 4 -8.07 -0.39 0.24
CA ILE A 4 -7.62 -0.74 1.60
C ILE A 4 -8.48 0.02 2.60
N SER A 5 -9.03 -0.69 3.58
CA SER A 5 -9.88 -0.10 4.61
C SER A 5 -9.08 0.88 5.49
N PRO A 6 -9.72 1.96 6.00
CA PRO A 6 -9.09 2.84 6.96
C PRO A 6 -8.61 2.09 8.20
N GLY A 7 -7.41 2.41 8.68
CA GLY A 7 -6.80 1.78 9.86
C GLY A 7 -6.10 0.44 9.61
N THR A 8 -6.11 -0.09 8.38
CA THR A 8 -5.26 -1.24 8.01
C THR A 8 -3.78 -0.84 8.07
N PRO A 9 -2.95 -1.54 8.86
CA PRO A 9 -1.50 -1.36 8.86
C PRO A 9 -0.90 -1.60 7.47
N PHE A 10 0.18 -0.90 7.12
CA PHE A 10 0.82 -1.07 5.81
C PHE A 10 1.36 -2.51 5.60
N GLU A 11 1.78 -3.16 6.67
CA GLU A 11 2.25 -4.56 6.68
C GLU A 11 1.17 -5.58 6.33
N ASP A 12 -0.10 -5.25 6.59
CA ASP A 12 -1.26 -6.11 6.32
C ASP A 12 -1.84 -5.91 4.90
N ILE A 13 -1.27 -4.99 4.12
CA ILE A 13 -1.70 -4.75 2.73
C ILE A 13 -1.28 -5.96 1.86
N PRO A 14 -2.19 -6.51 1.04
CA PRO A 14 -1.88 -7.63 0.15
C PRO A 14 -0.70 -7.38 -0.79
N ASP A 15 0.09 -8.43 -1.07
CA ASP A 15 1.24 -8.37 -1.98
C ASP A 15 0.88 -7.98 -3.43
N ASN A 16 -0.37 -8.22 -3.84
CA ASN A 16 -0.87 -7.86 -5.15
C ASN A 16 -1.43 -6.43 -5.22
N TRP A 17 -1.25 -5.63 -4.16
CA TRP A 17 -1.61 -4.23 -4.14
C TRP A 17 -0.58 -3.39 -4.90
N PHE A 18 -1.09 -2.43 -5.67
CA PHE A 18 -0.30 -1.45 -6.40
C PHE A 18 -0.77 -0.05 -6.04
N CYS A 19 0.17 0.90 -6.00
CA CYS A 19 -0.14 2.30 -5.72
C CYS A 19 -1.20 2.81 -6.72
N PRO A 20 -2.35 3.31 -6.26
CA PRO A 20 -3.42 3.77 -7.15
C PRO A 20 -3.07 5.05 -7.92
N VAL A 21 -1.92 5.67 -7.62
CA VAL A 21 -1.43 6.89 -8.28
C VAL A 21 -0.38 6.56 -9.34
N CYS A 22 0.63 5.74 -9.02
CA CYS A 22 1.78 5.49 -9.90
C CYS A 22 1.97 4.03 -10.33
N GLY A 23 1.22 3.07 -9.74
CA GLY A 23 1.25 1.66 -10.14
C GLY A 23 2.47 0.86 -9.69
N VAL A 24 3.33 1.39 -8.83
CA VAL A 24 4.44 0.61 -8.24
C VAL A 24 3.92 -0.35 -7.14
N PRO A 25 4.57 -1.51 -6.92
CA PRO A 25 4.14 -2.46 -5.91
C PRO A 25 4.39 -1.93 -4.49
N ARG A 26 3.74 -2.55 -3.49
CA ARG A 26 3.92 -2.17 -2.06
C ARG A 26 5.39 -2.24 -1.58
N SER A 27 6.21 -3.06 -2.23
CA SER A 27 7.62 -3.25 -1.88
C SER A 27 8.52 -2.05 -2.18
N GLU A 28 8.05 -1.08 -2.98
CA GLU A 28 8.77 0.16 -3.32
C GLU A 28 8.51 1.29 -2.31
N PHE A 29 7.77 1.02 -1.23
CA PHE A 29 7.44 1.99 -0.20
C PHE A 29 8.26 1.76 1.06
N GLU A 30 8.53 2.86 1.76
CA GLU A 30 9.20 2.87 3.07
C GLU A 30 8.34 3.61 4.10
N PRO A 31 8.43 3.26 5.39
CA PRO A 31 7.80 4.03 6.46
C PRO A 31 8.31 5.46 6.46
N VAL A 32 7.40 6.41 6.62
CA VAL A 32 7.74 7.81 6.88
C VAL A 32 7.83 7.99 8.40
N GLU A 33 8.92 8.61 8.88
CA GLU A 33 9.08 8.99 10.30
C GLU A 33 8.21 10.18 10.71
#